data_AF-A0A7C5YVF2-F1
#
_entry.id   AF-A0A7C5YVF2-F1
#
_cell.length_a   1.000
_cell.length_b   1.000
_cell.length_c   1.000
_cell.angle_alpha   90.00
_cell.angle_beta   90.00
_cell.angle_gamma   90.00
#
_symmetry.space_group_name_H-M   'P 1'
#
loop_
_entity.id
_entity.type
_entity.pdbx_description
1 polymer ?
#
loop_
_entity_poly.entity_id
_entity_poly.type
_entity_poly.pdbx_seq_one_letter_code
_entity_poly.pdbx_strand_id
1 'polypeptide(L)'
;MIFADSINIFAIFIGFRYIPSLYPSPPILSDIPTTVKDIQNFVTVSVDPLPQALVLTAIVIGLASSMFLISLILMYYRHYGTTDIHVSEEAEKYEEDIE
;
A
#
# COMPACT_ATOMS: atom_id res chain seq x y z
N MET A 1 9.62 -0.70 -0.30
CA MET A 1 8.17 -0.98 -0.35
C MET A 1 7.76 -2.31 0.28
N ILE A 2 8.65 -3.32 0.38
CA ILE A 2 8.35 -4.67 0.93
C ILE A 2 7.51 -4.65 2.22
N PHE A 3 7.81 -3.76 3.15
CA PHE A 3 7.04 -3.65 4.41
C PHE A 3 5.59 -3.18 4.19
N ALA A 4 5.39 -2.16 3.36
CA ALA A 4 4.05 -1.68 2.98
C ALA A 4 3.27 -2.78 2.23
N ASP A 5 3.94 -3.49 1.33
CA ASP A 5 3.33 -4.61 0.59
C ASP A 5 2.94 -5.76 1.53
N SER A 6 3.77 -6.03 2.56
CA SER A 6 3.48 -7.04 3.58
C SER A 6 2.26 -6.67 4.43
N ILE A 7 2.15 -5.40 4.83
CA ILE A 7 0.96 -4.89 5.55
C ILE A 7 -0.29 -4.99 4.67
N ASN A 8 -0.17 -4.65 3.39
CA ASN A 8 -1.28 -4.72 2.44
C ASN A 8 -1.79 -6.16 2.28
N ILE A 9 -0.88 -7.12 2.14
CA ILE A 9 -1.22 -8.55 2.11
C ILE A 9 -1.90 -8.98 3.42
N PHE A 10 -1.35 -8.58 4.56
CA PHE A 10 -1.92 -8.89 5.86
C PHE A 10 -3.34 -8.33 6.03
N ALA A 11 -3.58 -7.10 5.58
CA ALA A 11 -4.91 -6.49 5.59
C ALA A 11 -5.92 -7.26 4.73
N ILE A 12 -5.52 -7.75 3.54
CA ILE A 12 -6.38 -8.60 2.70
C ILE A 12 -6.75 -9.89 3.43
N PHE A 13 -5.79 -10.52 4.13
CA PHE A 13 -6.06 -11.75 4.89
C PHE A 13 -7.09 -11.54 6.01
N ILE A 14 -7.10 -10.38 6.67
CA ILE A 14 -8.11 -10.05 7.68
C ILE A 14 -9.53 -10.03 7.08
N GLY A 15 -9.67 -9.54 5.84
CA GLY A 15 -10.95 -9.47 5.12
C GLY A 15 -11.42 -10.79 4.51
N PHE A 16 -10.60 -11.84 4.57
CA PHE A 16 -10.93 -13.12 3.98
C PHE A 16 -11.94 -13.88 4.85
N ARG A 17 -13.13 -14.13 4.28
CA ARG A 17 -14.17 -14.91 4.94
C ARG A 17 -14.04 -16.40 4.57
N TYR A 18 -13.77 -17.24 5.57
CA TYR A 18 -13.84 -18.68 5.42
C TYR A 18 -15.28 -19.17 5.60
N ILE A 19 -15.83 -19.85 4.58
CA ILE A 19 -17.21 -20.37 4.59
C ILE A 19 -17.14 -21.89 4.44
N PRO A 20 -17.56 -22.68 5.44
CA PRO A 20 -17.62 -24.13 5.29
C PRO A 20 -18.69 -24.51 4.25
N SER A 21 -18.35 -25.42 3.35
CA SER A 21 -19.21 -25.92 2.26
C SER A 21 -19.50 -24.99 1.07
N LEU A 22 -18.86 -23.81 0.98
CA LEU A 22 -18.98 -22.94 -0.21
C LEU A 22 -17.68 -22.21 -0.53
N TYR A 23 -17.55 -21.74 -1.78
CA TYR A 23 -16.42 -20.91 -2.19
C TYR A 23 -16.71 -19.42 -1.94
N PRO A 24 -15.77 -18.67 -1.35
CA PRO A 24 -15.93 -17.24 -1.18
C PRO A 24 -15.87 -16.53 -2.54
N SER A 25 -16.80 -15.59 -2.75
CA SER A 25 -16.85 -14.77 -3.97
C SER A 25 -16.20 -13.39 -3.72
N PRO A 26 -15.65 -12.75 -4.76
CA PRO A 26 -15.22 -11.35 -4.66
C PRO A 26 -16.43 -10.45 -4.37
N PRO A 27 -16.24 -9.28 -3.73
CA PRO A 27 -17.33 -8.38 -3.39
C PRO A 27 -17.69 -7.50 -4.60
N ILE A 28 -17.97 -8.15 -5.72
CA ILE A 28 -18.36 -7.53 -6.98
C ILE A 28 -19.57 -8.30 -7.48
N LEU A 29 -20.68 -7.58 -7.68
CA LEU A 29 -21.89 -8.17 -8.20
C LEU A 29 -21.79 -8.22 -9.73
N SER A 30 -21.60 -9.41 -10.29
CA SER A 30 -21.40 -9.63 -11.73
C SER A 30 -22.69 -9.54 -12.54
N ASP A 31 -23.82 -9.93 -11.96
CA ASP A 31 -25.13 -9.96 -12.60
C ASP A 31 -26.08 -8.97 -11.94
N ILE A 32 -27.01 -8.41 -12.72
CA ILE A 32 -28.04 -7.50 -12.19
C ILE A 32 -28.99 -8.35 -11.33
N PRO A 33 -29.14 -8.06 -10.03
CA PRO A 33 -29.99 -8.86 -9.16
C PRO A 33 -31.45 -8.62 -9.57
N THR A 34 -32.15 -9.70 -9.92
CA THR A 34 -33.57 -9.63 -10.27
C THR A 34 -34.45 -9.87 -9.05
N THR A 35 -33.92 -10.57 -8.04
CA THR A 35 -34.64 -10.95 -6.83
C THR A 35 -33.83 -10.61 -5.57
N VAL A 36 -34.52 -10.31 -4.46
CA VAL A 36 -33.91 -10.07 -3.13
C VAL A 36 -33.03 -11.26 -2.66
N LYS A 37 -33.39 -12.48 -3.08
CA LYS A 37 -32.63 -13.70 -2.77
C LYS A 37 -31.22 -13.68 -3.38
N ASP A 38 -31.04 -13.07 -4.54
CA ASP A 38 -29.73 -12.96 -5.19
C ASP A 38 -28.79 -12.08 -4.37
N ILE A 39 -29.33 -10.99 -3.81
CA ILE A 39 -28.60 -10.09 -2.90
C ILE A 39 -28.25 -10.80 -1.60
N GLN A 40 -29.20 -11.56 -1.02
CA GLN A 40 -28.95 -12.32 0.21
C GLN A 40 -27.85 -13.37 0.00
N ASN A 41 -27.88 -14.09 -1.12
CA ASN A 41 -26.83 -15.04 -1.48
C ASN A 41 -25.48 -14.33 -1.66
N PHE A 42 -25.45 -13.18 -2.32
CA PHE A 42 -24.22 -12.40 -2.47
C PHE A 42 -23.60 -11.98 -1.13
N VAL A 43 -24.42 -11.48 -0.19
CA VAL A 43 -23.96 -11.03 1.14
C VAL A 43 -23.44 -12.18 2.00
N THR A 44 -23.98 -13.40 1.84
CA THR A 44 -23.51 -14.57 2.60
C THR A 44 -22.16 -15.09 2.09
N VAL A 45 -21.93 -15.05 0.78
CA VAL A 45 -20.75 -15.67 0.14
C VAL A 45 -19.58 -14.72 -0.11
N SER A 46 -19.82 -13.41 -0.12
CA SER A 46 -18.78 -12.43 -0.46
C SER A 46 -17.80 -12.18 0.69
N VAL A 47 -16.54 -11.91 0.32
CA VAL A 47 -15.50 -11.42 1.24
C VAL A 47 -15.72 -9.95 1.62
N ASP A 48 -15.03 -9.46 2.66
CA ASP A 48 -15.19 -8.08 3.12
C ASP A 48 -14.62 -7.07 2.09
N PRO A 49 -15.42 -6.09 1.62
CA PRO A 49 -14.93 -5.03 0.73
C PRO A 49 -14.09 -3.96 1.45
N LEU A 50 -14.19 -3.82 2.77
CA LEU A 50 -13.50 -2.74 3.51
C LEU A 50 -11.97 -2.84 3.40
N PRO A 51 -11.33 -4.01 3.65
CA PRO A 51 -9.88 -4.11 3.51
C PRO A 51 -9.41 -3.89 2.07
N GLN A 52 -10.23 -4.21 1.06
CA GLN A 52 -9.88 -3.99 -0.35
C GLN A 52 -9.78 -2.51 -0.70
N ALA A 53 -10.73 -1.71 -0.23
CA ALA A 53 -10.71 -0.25 -0.42
C ALA A 53 -9.53 0.40 0.32
N LEU A 54 -9.24 -0.06 1.54
CA LEU A 54 -8.11 0.43 2.33
C LEU A 54 -6.76 0.12 1.66
N VAL A 55 -6.60 -1.10 1.14
CA VAL A 55 -5.36 -1.52 0.47
C VAL A 55 -5.16 -0.80 -0.85
N LEU A 56 -6.21 -0.57 -1.65
CA LEU A 56 -6.09 0.22 -2.88
C LEU A 56 -5.58 1.64 -2.58
N THR A 57 -6.08 2.24 -1.51
CA THR A 57 -5.62 3.56 -1.04
C THR A 57 -4.16 3.52 -0.59
N ALA A 58 -3.78 2.50 0.18
CA ALA A 58 -2.41 2.32 0.66
C ALA A 58 -1.40 2.11 -0.48
N ILE A 59 -1.77 1.40 -1.56
CA ILE A 59 -0.93 1.20 -2.74
C ILE A 59 -0.58 2.55 -3.39
N VAL A 60 -1.57 3.42 -3.59
CA VAL A 60 -1.35 4.75 -4.20
C VAL A 60 -0.45 5.62 -3.33
N ILE A 61 -0.67 5.61 -2.00
CA ILE A 61 0.20 6.32 -1.04
C ILE A 61 1.63 5.78 -1.10
N GLY A 62 1.80 4.46 -1.11
CA GLY A 62 3.10 3.80 -1.19
C GLY A 62 3.85 4.15 -2.48
N LEU A 63 3.15 4.15 -3.61
CA LEU A 63 3.71 4.57 -4.90
C LEU A 63 4.15 6.05 -4.85
N ALA A 64 3.29 6.94 -4.37
CA ALA A 64 3.59 8.37 -4.28
C ALA A 64 4.82 8.65 -3.39
N SER A 65 4.90 7.99 -2.23
CA SER A 65 6.05 8.12 -1.32
C SER A 65 7.34 7.60 -1.95
N SER A 66 7.27 6.54 -2.75
CA SER A 66 8.44 5.98 -3.44
C SER A 66 8.95 6.90 -4.54
N MET A 67 8.03 7.47 -5.34
CA MET A 67 8.38 8.49 -6.32
C MET A 67 9.01 9.72 -5.66
N PHE A 68 8.47 10.15 -4.52
CA PHE A 68 9.03 11.25 -3.73
C PHE A 68 10.46 10.95 -3.26
N LEU A 69 10.69 9.78 -2.66
CA LEU A 69 12.03 9.36 -2.20
C LEU A 69 13.03 9.27 -3.36
N ILE A 70 12.62 8.69 -4.49
CA ILE A 70 13.48 8.62 -5.69
C ILE A 70 13.82 10.03 -6.18
N SER A 71 12.85 10.94 -6.22
CA SER A 71 13.09 12.33 -6.60
C SER A 71 14.08 13.02 -5.65
N LEU A 72 13.97 12.77 -4.34
CA LEU A 72 14.89 13.30 -3.34
C LEU A 72 16.30 12.75 -3.52
N ILE A 73 16.45 11.44 -3.72
CA ILE A 73 17.75 10.80 -3.99
C ILE A 73 18.38 11.35 -5.26
N LEU A 74 17.59 11.57 -6.32
CA LEU A 74 18.08 12.18 -7.56
C LEU A 74 18.55 13.63 -7.34
N MET A 75 17.84 14.42 -6.54
CA MET A 75 18.28 15.77 -6.18
C MET A 75 19.56 15.74 -5.34
N TYR A 76 19.63 14.86 -4.35
CA TYR A 76 20.80 14.68 -3.50
C TYR A 76 22.04 14.31 -4.31
N TYR A 77 21.92 13.31 -5.20
CA TYR A 77 23.00 12.88 -6.07
C TYR A 77 23.47 13.98 -7.03
N ARG A 78 22.55 14.82 -7.53
CA ARG A 78 22.92 15.97 -8.37
C ARG A 78 23.73 17.03 -7.62
N HIS A 79 23.54 17.16 -6.31
CA HIS A 79 24.24 18.16 -5.51
C HIS A 79 25.58 17.65 -4.97
N TYR A 80 25.62 16.42 -4.43
CA TYR A 80 26.81 15.87 -3.77
C TYR A 80 27.59 14.87 -4.62
N GLY A 81 27.06 14.41 -5.76
CA GLY A 81 27.71 13.41 -6.62
C GLY A 81 27.81 12.01 -6.00
N THR A 82 27.17 11.79 -4.85
CA THR A 82 27.14 10.53 -4.11
C THR A 82 25.76 10.30 -3.53
N THR A 83 25.47 9.06 -3.14
CA THR A 83 24.28 8.69 -2.37
C THR A 83 24.62 8.28 -0.94
N ASP A 84 25.88 8.46 -0.54
CA ASP A 84 26.34 8.17 0.81
C ASP A 84 25.85 9.24 1.78
N ILE A 85 25.21 8.82 2.86
CA ILE A 85 24.60 9.69 3.86
C ILE A 85 25.65 10.42 4.71
N HIS A 86 26.86 9.89 4.82
CA HIS A 86 27.90 10.46 5.68
C HIS A 86 28.47 11.77 5.11
N VAL A 87 28.30 12.01 3.81
CA VAL A 87 28.78 13.23 3.17
C VAL A 87 28.06 14.49 3.67
N SER A 88 26.78 14.38 4.06
CA SER A 88 26.09 15.49 4.72
C SER A 88 26.57 15.73 6.16
N GLU A 89 26.91 14.67 6.90
CA GLU A 89 27.42 14.81 8.28
C GLU A 89 28.82 15.44 8.31
N GLU A 90 29.67 15.10 7.33
CA GLU A 90 31.00 15.70 7.19
C GLU A 90 30.93 17.17 6.75
N ALA A 91 29.99 17.52 5.86
CA ALA A 91 29.76 18.91 5.45
C ALA A 91 29.25 19.79 6.61
N GLU A 92 28.32 19.28 7.42
CA GLU A 92 27.76 20.00 8.58
C GLU A 92 28.82 20.20 9.68
N LYS A 93 29.66 19.20 9.95
CA LYS A 93 30.80 19.35 10.88
C LYS A 93 31.84 20.36 10.41
N TYR A 94 32.12 20.41 9.10
CA TYR A 94 33.07 21.36 8.55
C TYR A 94 32.59 22.81 8.65
N GLU A 95 31.27 23.04 8.59
CA GLU A 95 30.69 24.38 8.78
C GLU A 95 30.73 24.82 10.26
N GLU A 96 30.48 23.91 11.22
CA GLU A 96 30.62 24.19 12.66
C GLU A 96 32.08 24.47 13.08
N ASP A 97 33.08 23.82 12.47
CA ASP A 97 34.49 24.02 12.80
C ASP A 97 35.07 25.37 12.30
N ILE A 98 34.35 26.07 11.42
CA ILE A 98 34.75 27.37 10.83
C ILE A 98 34.13 28.56 11.57
N GLU A 99 33.10 28.34 12.41
CA GLU A 99 32.42 29.35 13.24
C GLU A 99 33.04 29.50 14.65
#